data_AF-A0A7M5UKX8-F1
#
_entry.id   AF-A0A7M5UKX8-F1
#
_cell.length_a   1.000
_cell.length_b   1.000
_cell.length_c   1.000
_cell.angle_alpha   90.00
_cell.angle_beta   90.00
_cell.angle_gamma   90.00
#
_symmetry.space_group_name_H-M   'P 1'
#
loop_
_entity.id
_entity.type
_entity.pdbx_description
1 polymer ?
#
loop_
_entity_poly.entity_id
_entity_poly.type
_entity_poly.pdbx_seq_one_letter_code
_entity_poly.pdbx_strand_id
1 'polypeptide(L)'
;MASKSQTLRLIRNLLVELKHHEELKKSTAEHLCWRKSPIYNEIRNPSTFSDLANVENIKIYTTLLHGSRRAQELIVQYRGVGERSVEETARMVGLKLPKKYEDKNET
;
A
#
# COMPACT_ATOMS: atom_id res chain seq x y z
N MET A 1 8.74 26.44 8.46
CA MET A 1 7.29 26.16 8.57
C MET A 1 6.80 25.57 7.26
N ALA A 2 6.07 24.45 7.28
CA ALA A 2 5.52 23.85 6.05
C ALA A 2 4.54 24.83 5.39
N SER A 3 4.65 25.02 4.08
CA SER A 3 3.72 25.86 3.32
C SER A 3 2.30 25.26 3.39
N LYS A 4 1.26 26.09 3.50
CA LYS A 4 -0.15 25.64 3.50
C LYS A 4 -0.46 24.68 2.33
N SER A 5 0.17 24.90 1.17
CA SER A 5 0.08 24.03 0.00
C SER A 5 0.70 22.63 0.21
N GLN A 6 1.79 22.54 0.98
CA GLN A 6 2.40 21.26 1.36
C GLN A 6 1.50 20.49 2.33
N THR A 7 0.92 21.16 3.33
CA THR A 7 -0.01 20.54 4.28
C THR A 7 -1.23 19.94 3.59
N LEU A 8 -1.83 20.67 2.65
CA LEU A 8 -2.98 20.16 1.87
C LEU A 8 -2.62 18.94 1.01
N ARG A 9 -1.39 18.88 0.47
CA ARG A 9 -0.92 17.70 -0.27
C ARG A 9 -0.77 16.49 0.63
N LEU A 10 -0.20 16.67 1.82
CA LEU A 10 -0.06 15.61 2.82
C LEU A 10 -1.42 15.05 3.24
N ILE A 11 -2.38 15.93 3.52
CA ILE A 11 -3.76 15.54 3.85
C ILE A 11 -4.39 14.74 2.71
N ARG A 12 -4.27 15.21 1.46
CA ARG A 12 -4.82 14.48 0.30
C ARG A 12 -4.20 13.09 0.17
N ASN A 13 -2.88 12.98 0.33
CA ASN A 13 -2.20 11.69 0.28
C ASN A 13 -2.68 10.74 1.39
N LEU A 14 -2.85 11.25 2.61
CA LEU A 14 -3.39 10.47 3.73
C LEU A 14 -4.81 9.95 3.42
N LEU A 15 -5.69 10.81 2.89
CA LEU A 15 -7.05 10.42 2.51
C LEU A 15 -7.06 9.36 1.40
N VAL A 16 -6.15 9.47 0.43
CA VAL A 16 -5.99 8.47 -0.63
C VAL A 16 -5.55 7.13 -0.04
N GLU A 17 -4.56 7.11 0.85
CA GLU A 17 -4.08 5.86 1.49
C GLU A 17 -5.17 5.23 2.39
N LEU A 18 -5.94 6.03 3.13
CA LEU A 18 -7.07 5.55 3.92
C LEU A 18 -8.16 4.86 3.06
N LYS A 19 -8.34 5.27 1.80
CA LYS A 19 -9.26 4.61 0.87
C LYS A 19 -8.81 3.20 0.47
N HIS A 20 -7.49 2.96 0.45
CA HIS A 20 -6.92 1.67 0.05
C HIS A 20 -6.94 0.65 1.20
N HIS A 21 -7.06 1.10 2.45
CA HIS A 21 -7.06 0.19 3.60
C HIS A 21 -8.36 -0.65 3.66
N GLU A 22 -8.21 -1.94 3.41
CA GLU A 22 -9.30 -2.88 3.20
C GLU A 22 -10.11 -3.20 4.45
N GLU A 23 -9.49 -3.10 5.64
CA GLU A 23 -10.18 -3.37 6.91
C GLU A 23 -11.33 -2.41 7.19
N LEU A 24 -11.27 -1.18 6.66
CA LEU A 24 -12.38 -0.25 6.74
C LEU A 24 -13.57 -0.79 5.93
N LYS A 25 -13.35 -1.45 4.78
CA LYS A 25 -14.41 -1.96 3.90
C LYS A 25 -15.19 -3.13 4.51
N LYS A 26 -14.68 -3.81 5.54
CA LYS A 26 -15.29 -5.00 6.15
C LYS A 26 -16.40 -4.67 7.18
N SER A 27 -16.49 -3.42 7.65
CA SER A 27 -17.54 -3.01 8.59
C SER A 27 -18.80 -2.57 7.84
N THR A 28 -19.71 -3.53 7.63
CA THR A 28 -21.19 -3.53 7.48
C THR A 28 -22.01 -2.29 7.04
N ALA A 29 -21.42 -1.19 6.57
CA ALA A 29 -22.11 -0.10 5.93
C ALA A 29 -21.24 0.49 4.80
N GLU A 30 -21.68 0.22 3.57
CA GLU A 30 -21.69 1.19 2.47
C GLU A 30 -20.41 2.01 2.27
N HIS A 31 -19.47 1.53 1.44
CA HIS A 31 -18.54 2.28 0.55
C HIS A 31 -17.76 3.53 1.08
N LEU A 32 -17.90 3.91 2.34
CA LEU A 32 -17.52 5.17 2.98
C LEU A 32 -17.14 4.99 4.45
N CYS A 33 -17.00 3.76 4.93
CA CYS A 33 -16.49 3.38 6.26
C CYS A 33 -15.23 4.14 6.71
N TRP A 34 -14.33 4.50 5.79
CA TRP A 34 -13.16 5.33 6.04
C TRP A 34 -13.51 6.74 6.55
N ARG A 35 -14.72 7.25 6.25
CA ARG A 35 -15.25 8.52 6.79
C ARG A 35 -15.62 8.44 8.28
N LYS A 36 -15.73 7.24 8.84
CA LYS A 36 -15.96 7.04 10.28
C LYS A 36 -14.66 6.95 11.07
N SER A 37 -13.50 6.92 10.40
CA SER A 37 -12.21 6.91 11.10
C SER A 37 -12.06 8.19 11.93
N PRO A 38 -11.64 8.10 13.21
CA PRO A 38 -11.35 9.27 14.04
C PRO A 38 -10.41 10.25 13.33
N ILE A 39 -9.41 9.71 12.62
CA ILE A 39 -8.43 10.45 11.83
C ILE A 39 -9.10 11.24 10.70
N TYR A 40 -10.12 10.69 10.04
CA TYR A 40 -10.84 11.40 8.98
C TYR A 40 -11.60 12.61 9.53
N ASN A 41 -12.26 12.46 10.68
CA ASN A 41 -13.01 13.54 11.31
C ASN A 41 -12.09 14.65 11.81
N GLU A 42 -10.92 14.30 12.35
CA GLU A 42 -9.88 15.26 12.74
C GLU A 42 -9.34 16.05 11.54
N ILE A 43 -9.11 15.38 10.41
CA ILE A 43 -8.62 16.01 9.17
C ILE A 43 -9.66 16.91 8.50
N ARG A 44 -10.94 16.55 8.57
CA ARG A 44 -12.01 17.33 7.96
C ARG A 44 -12.23 18.67 8.67
N ASN A 45 -11.91 18.76 9.95
CA ASN A 45 -12.13 19.96 10.77
C ASN A 45 -10.90 20.90 10.70
N PRO A 46 -10.99 22.04 9.99
CA PRO A 46 -9.84 22.92 9.75
C PRO A 46 -9.31 23.60 11.02
N SER A 47 -10.17 23.75 12.03
CA SER A 47 -9.84 24.33 13.34
C SER A 47 -8.82 23.51 14.13
N THR A 48 -8.75 22.20 13.88
CA THR A 48 -7.86 21.27 14.59
C THR A 48 -6.49 21.17 13.89
N PHE A 49 -6.36 21.66 12.65
CA PHE A 49 -5.21 21.38 11.79
C PHE A 49 -4.10 22.45 11.79
N SER A 50 -4.19 23.41 12.70
CA SER A 50 -3.27 24.56 12.80
C SER A 50 -1.86 24.20 13.28
N ASP A 51 -1.69 23.10 14.01
CA ASP A 51 -0.44 22.84 14.74
C ASP A 51 0.61 22.11 13.91
N LEU A 52 1.88 22.51 14.08
CA LEU A 52 3.04 21.89 13.42
C LEU A 52 3.15 20.39 13.75
N ALA A 53 2.76 20.00 14.97
CA ALA A 53 2.67 18.60 15.42
C ALA A 53 1.69 17.77 14.57
N ASN A 54 0.61 18.38 14.08
CA ASN A 54 -0.37 17.69 13.24
C ASN A 54 0.17 17.40 11.84
N VAL A 55 1.08 18.24 11.32
CA VAL A 55 1.72 18.02 10.02
C VAL A 55 2.69 16.84 10.06
N GLU A 56 3.46 16.72 11.15
CA GLU A 56 4.39 15.60 11.34
C GLU A 56 3.63 14.28 11.57
N ASN A 57 2.57 14.31 12.39
CA ASN A 57 1.69 13.17 12.58
C ASN A 57 1.08 12.69 11.26
N ILE A 58 0.55 13.59 10.40
CA ILE A 58 0.05 13.18 9.07
C ILE A 58 1.14 12.44 8.29
N LYS A 59 2.37 12.96 8.27
CA LYS A 59 3.48 12.33 7.50
C LYS A 59 3.76 10.92 8.01
N ILE A 60 3.85 10.75 9.33
CA ILE A 60 4.08 9.46 9.97
C ILE A 60 2.95 8.49 9.60
N TYR A 61 1.68 8.88 9.78
CA TYR A 61 0.54 8.04 9.47
C TYR A 61 0.45 7.70 7.97
N THR A 62 0.69 8.66 7.09
CA THR A 62 0.71 8.44 5.64
C THR A 62 1.79 7.41 5.27
N THR A 63 2.97 7.53 5.87
CA THR A 63 4.10 6.63 5.64
C THR A 63 3.79 5.22 6.14
N LEU A 64 3.20 5.11 7.31
CA LEU A 64 2.79 3.84 7.90
C LEU A 64 1.75 3.12 7.03
N LEU A 65 0.70 3.82 6.60
CA LEU A 65 -0.36 3.26 5.75
C LEU A 65 0.19 2.80 4.39
N HIS A 66 1.01 3.64 3.76
CA HIS A 66 1.68 3.28 2.51
C HIS A 66 2.58 2.05 2.68
N GLY A 67 3.37 2.01 3.76
CA GLY A 67 4.25 0.87 4.08
C GLY A 67 3.48 -0.42 4.32
N SER A 68 2.35 -0.34 5.04
CA SER A 68 1.45 -1.48 5.28
C SER A 68 0.87 -2.02 3.98
N ARG A 69 0.33 -1.15 3.12
CA ARG A 69 -0.17 -1.54 1.79
C ARG A 69 0.92 -2.20 0.95
N ARG A 70 2.11 -1.58 0.90
CA ARG A 70 3.23 -2.12 0.13
C ARG A 70 3.70 -3.47 0.67
N ALA A 71 3.72 -3.65 1.98
CA ALA A 71 4.05 -4.93 2.60
C ALA A 71 3.04 -6.02 2.21
N GLN A 72 1.74 -5.71 2.21
CA GLN A 72 0.71 -6.65 1.74
C GLN A 72 0.89 -7.01 0.27
N GLU A 73 1.14 -6.03 -0.61
CA GLU A 73 1.46 -6.28 -2.02
C GLU A 73 2.67 -7.21 -2.19
N LEU A 74 3.73 -6.98 -1.41
CA LEU A 74 4.93 -7.82 -1.42
C LEU A 74 4.66 -9.23 -0.88
N ILE A 75 3.85 -9.36 0.17
CA ILE A 75 3.45 -10.67 0.69
C ILE A 75 2.66 -11.44 -0.36
N VAL A 76 1.70 -10.81 -1.04
CA VAL A 76 0.97 -11.43 -2.15
C VAL A 76 1.92 -11.82 -3.28
N GLN A 77 2.83 -10.90 -3.64
CA GLN A 77 3.77 -11.10 -4.74
C GLN A 77 4.80 -12.21 -4.44
N TYR A 78 5.28 -12.37 -3.20
CA TYR A 78 6.44 -13.24 -2.90
C TYR A 78 6.17 -14.37 -1.91
N ARG A 79 5.14 -14.28 -1.05
CA ARG A 79 4.83 -15.28 -0.01
C ARG A 79 3.46 -15.96 -0.14
N GLY A 80 2.52 -15.40 -0.92
CA GLY A 80 1.10 -15.71 -0.78
C GLY A 80 0.54 -16.92 -1.55
N VAL A 81 1.33 -17.64 -2.36
CA VAL A 81 0.77 -18.61 -3.34
C VAL A 81 1.13 -20.08 -3.04
N GLY A 82 1.83 -20.36 -1.94
CA GLY A 82 2.34 -21.72 -1.65
C GLY A 82 3.64 -22.02 -2.41
N GLU A 83 3.92 -23.30 -2.68
CA GLU A 83 5.08 -23.71 -3.47
C GLU A 83 4.90 -23.30 -4.93
N ARG A 84 5.80 -22.44 -5.44
CA ARG A 84 5.83 -22.04 -6.85
C ARG A 84 6.79 -22.93 -7.62
N SER A 85 6.51 -23.12 -8.90
CA SER A 85 7.46 -23.79 -9.78
C SER A 85 8.78 -23.02 -9.89
N VAL A 86 9.87 -23.72 -10.24
CA VAL A 86 11.19 -23.11 -10.44
C VAL A 86 11.12 -22.11 -11.59
N GLU A 87 10.34 -22.43 -12.62
CA GLU A 87 10.05 -21.60 -13.79
C GLU A 87 9.39 -20.28 -13.42
N GLU A 88 8.34 -20.32 -12.59
CA GLU A 88 7.65 -19.11 -12.11
C GLU A 88 8.57 -18.27 -11.23
N THR A 89 9.35 -18.92 -10.36
CA THR A 89 10.28 -18.23 -9.47
C THR A 89 11.38 -17.52 -10.24
N ALA A 90 11.98 -18.17 -11.24
CA ALA A 90 12.95 -17.56 -12.14
C ALA A 90 12.35 -16.34 -12.86
N ARG A 91 11.12 -16.47 -13.38
CA ARG A 91 10.43 -15.38 -14.08
C ARG A 91 10.17 -14.17 -13.17
N MET A 92 9.79 -14.38 -11.92
CA MET A 92 9.53 -13.29 -10.96
C MET A 92 10.74 -12.39 -10.71
N VAL A 93 11.95 -12.96 -10.78
CA VAL A 93 13.21 -12.23 -10.58
C VAL A 93 13.87 -11.80 -11.89
N GLY A 94 13.16 -11.95 -13.03
CA GLY A 94 13.68 -11.57 -14.35
C GLY A 94 14.70 -12.54 -14.94
N LEU A 95 14.79 -13.76 -14.42
CA LEU A 95 15.67 -14.82 -14.90
C LEU A 95 14.93 -15.78 -15.85
N LYS A 96 15.71 -16.51 -16.65
CA LYS A 96 15.23 -17.60 -17.52
C LYS A 96 15.96 -18.89 -17.14
N LEU A 97 15.24 -20.01 -17.18
CA LEU A 97 15.85 -21.31 -17.02
C LEU A 97 16.73 -21.66 -18.23
N PRO A 98 17.85 -22.35 -18.02
CA PRO A 98 18.64 -22.92 -19.11
C PRO A 98 17.77 -23.85 -19.96
N LYS A 99 17.97 -23.83 -21.28
CA LYS A 99 17.32 -24.81 -22.16
C LYS A 99 17.84 -26.19 -21.77
N LYS A 100 16.94 -27.15 -21.55
CA LYS A 100 17.33 -28.55 -21.44
C LYS A 100 18.02 -28.94 -22.74
N TYR A 101 19.19 -29.56 -22.62
CA TYR A 101 19.88 -30.13 -23.76
C TYR A 101 19.02 -31.27 -24.29
N GLU A 102 18.50 -31.13 -25.51
CA GLU A 102 17.83 -32.24 -26.20
C GLU A 102 18.90 -32.97 -27.01
N ASP A 103 19.20 -34.20 -26.60
CA ASP A 103 20.03 -35.11 -27.39
C ASP A 103 19.32 -35.38 -28.72
N LYS A 104 19.82 -34.77 -29.80
CA LYS A 104 19.31 -34.96 -31.17
C LYS A 104 19.75 -36.29 -31.79
N ASN A 105 19.88 -37.35 -31.00
CA ASN A 105 20.34 -38.65 -31.46
C ASN A 105 19.36 -39.75 -31.07
N GLU A 106 18.24 -39.84 -31.77
CA GLU A 106 17.45 -41.07 -31.86
C GLU A 106 16.49 -41.01 -33.06
N THR A 107 17.04 -41.00 -34.29
CA THR A 107 16.68 -41.89 -35.42
C THR A 107 17.52 -41.58 -36.66
#